data_AF-A0A2E7CZ96-F1
#
_entry.id   AF-A0A2E7CZ96-F1
#
_cell.length_a   1.000
_cell.length_b   1.000
_cell.length_c   1.000
_cell.angle_alpha   90.00
_cell.angle_beta   90.00
_cell.angle_gamma   90.00
#
_symmetry.space_group_name_H-M   'P 1'
#
loop_
_entity.id
_entity.type
_entity.pdbx_description
1 polymer ?
#
loop_
_entity_poly.entity_id
_entity_poly.type
_entity_poly.pdbx_seq_one_letter_code
_entity_poly.pdbx_strand_id
1 'polypeptide(L)'
;MITTVFSPRPDATRRLPGSQLETQMAIQVKSKCGAKRRVKDEAAGRTIKCRECGNPMKVPNPKPVEDEYEYEEDYGDEWGSEDAGDEWGSDYGDEYGDYEEEAYEAPRAQKPRKASSKGKKSKAGKKSGKAEKKKKSKGNSIPLAWNFNRINLALVAIGCVLYFVGVQEARLASRANSQPQQITLANLLKSRPGGHIYLDLSGFVLRDNLVYEAKSNAGPYTKIWVPADPIGQQGETLLPGVPIPMTSGPIKLIIKSTDHSSDVEIAALAMEGVNGSVRGMLVNEIESMGGEEKKLLQTSHRGTNFDTCYIFEVGREPSGAIKVIAFFLGSIVFFLLGGAWILFVHADE
;
A
#
# COMPACT_ATOMS: atom_id res chain seq x y z
N MET A 1 -11.48 -6.68 -12.84
CA MET A 1 -11.18 -6.89 -11.42
C MET A 1 -12.08 -5.98 -10.63
N ILE A 2 -12.78 -6.51 -9.62
CA ILE A 2 -13.54 -5.67 -8.68
C ILE A 2 -12.54 -5.31 -7.58
N THR A 3 -12.05 -4.08 -7.59
CA THR A 3 -11.26 -3.54 -6.48
C THR A 3 -12.22 -3.15 -5.37
N THR A 4 -12.44 -4.06 -4.42
CA THR A 4 -13.28 -3.74 -3.26
C THR A 4 -12.42 -3.02 -2.22
N VAL A 5 -12.73 -1.76 -1.97
CA VAL A 5 -12.09 -0.96 -0.92
C VAL A 5 -12.76 -1.32 0.40
N PHE A 6 -11.99 -1.90 1.30
CA PHE A 6 -12.40 -2.05 2.69
C PHE A 6 -11.61 -1.06 3.53
N SER A 7 -12.33 -0.19 4.23
CA SER A 7 -11.74 0.47 5.39
C SER A 7 -11.33 -0.60 6.40
N PRO A 8 -10.17 -0.48 7.06
CA PRO A 8 -9.73 -1.46 8.04
C PRO A 8 -10.82 -1.64 9.09
N ARG A 9 -11.10 -2.90 9.44
CA ARG A 9 -11.89 -3.16 10.64
C ARG A 9 -11.10 -2.54 11.80
N PRO A 10 -11.70 -1.66 12.61
CA PRO A 10 -11.01 -1.03 13.74
C PRO A 10 -10.46 -2.02 14.79
N ASP A 11 -10.72 -3.32 14.63
CA ASP A 11 -10.27 -4.42 15.50
C ASP A 11 -9.05 -5.21 14.99
N ALA A 12 -8.53 -4.96 13.78
CA ALA A 12 -7.49 -5.82 13.19
C ALA A 12 -6.10 -5.65 13.82
N THR A 13 -5.70 -4.42 14.17
CA THR A 13 -4.38 -4.15 14.80
C THR A 13 -4.40 -4.22 16.33
N ARG A 14 -5.57 -4.09 16.96
CA ARG A 14 -5.71 -4.23 18.42
C ARG A 14 -5.70 -5.69 18.91
N ARG A 15 -5.81 -6.64 17.97
CA ARG A 15 -5.53 -8.05 18.21
C ARG A 15 -4.13 -8.39 17.71
N LEU A 16 -3.11 -7.92 18.42
CA LEU A 16 -1.84 -8.65 18.43
C LEU A 16 -2.19 -10.14 18.66
N PRO A 17 -1.58 -11.08 17.91
CA PRO A 17 -1.91 -12.49 18.03
C PRO A 17 -1.38 -13.05 19.36
N GLY A 18 -2.14 -12.80 20.42
CA GLY A 18 -2.15 -13.61 21.64
C GLY A 18 -2.79 -14.99 21.44
N SER A 19 -2.94 -15.45 20.19
CA SER A 19 -3.54 -16.74 19.84
C SER A 19 -2.54 -17.90 19.75
N GLN A 20 -1.29 -17.72 20.18
CA GLN A 20 -0.40 -18.85 20.53
C GLN A 20 -0.34 -19.13 22.05
N LEU A 21 -1.00 -18.34 22.89
CA LEU A 21 -1.26 -18.69 24.30
C LEU A 21 -2.63 -19.33 24.53
N GLU A 22 -3.44 -19.53 23.48
CA GLU A 22 -4.44 -20.61 23.47
C GLU A 22 -3.78 -21.97 23.19
N THR A 23 -2.72 -22.26 23.94
CA THR A 23 -2.58 -23.62 24.48
C THR A 23 -3.70 -23.76 25.52
N GLN A 24 -4.96 -23.80 25.06
CA GLN A 24 -6.10 -24.22 25.88
C GLN A 24 -5.63 -25.49 26.58
N MET A 25 -5.69 -25.49 27.91
CA MET A 25 -5.03 -26.49 28.76
C MET A 25 -5.67 -27.85 28.50
N ALA A 26 -5.22 -28.56 27.47
CA ALA A 26 -5.92 -29.76 27.05
C ALA A 26 -5.81 -30.84 28.13
N ILE A 27 -6.91 -31.07 28.85
CA ILE A 27 -7.03 -32.08 29.91
C ILE A 27 -6.73 -33.43 29.28
N GLN A 28 -5.67 -34.10 29.77
CA GLN A 28 -5.34 -35.46 29.35
C GLN A 28 -6.17 -36.45 30.14
N VAL A 29 -6.99 -37.23 29.45
CA VAL A 29 -7.84 -38.24 30.08
C VAL A 29 -7.45 -39.62 29.54
N LYS A 30 -7.33 -40.60 30.44
CA LYS A 30 -7.02 -42.00 30.09
C LYS A 30 -8.30 -42.83 30.11
N SER A 31 -8.60 -43.51 29.01
CA SER A 31 -9.71 -44.46 28.92
C SER A 31 -9.37 -45.79 29.59
N LYS A 32 -10.39 -46.61 29.90
CA LYS A 32 -10.20 -47.97 30.43
C LYS A 32 -9.39 -48.88 29.50
N CYS A 33 -9.44 -48.64 28.18
CA CYS A 33 -8.63 -49.36 27.20
C CYS A 33 -7.15 -48.93 27.18
N GLY A 34 -6.75 -47.94 27.97
CA GLY A 34 -5.37 -47.43 28.03
C GLY A 34 -5.08 -46.24 27.12
N ALA A 35 -5.95 -45.95 26.15
CA ALA A 35 -5.80 -44.81 25.24
C ALA A 35 -5.83 -43.47 26.00
N LYS A 36 -4.87 -42.59 25.71
CA LYS A 36 -4.81 -41.22 26.24
C LYS A 36 -5.38 -40.26 25.20
N ARG A 37 -6.22 -39.32 25.62
CA ARG A 37 -6.78 -38.29 24.74
C ARG A 37 -6.75 -36.93 25.40
N ARG A 38 -6.43 -35.92 24.60
CA ARG A 38 -6.52 -34.50 24.94
C ARG A 38 -7.93 -34.00 24.62
N VAL A 39 -8.57 -33.36 25.59
CA VAL A 39 -9.93 -32.82 25.47
C VAL A 39 -9.91 -31.34 25.86
N LYS A 40 -10.77 -30.52 25.24
CA LYS A 40 -10.90 -29.10 25.57
C LYS A 40 -11.48 -28.91 26.98
N ASP A 41 -11.16 -27.79 27.62
CA ASP A 41 -11.62 -27.45 28.98
C ASP A 41 -13.15 -27.37 29.11
N GLU A 42 -13.87 -27.02 28.03
CA GLU A 42 -15.35 -27.05 28.00
C GLU A 42 -15.94 -28.45 28.25
N ALA A 43 -15.14 -29.51 28.10
CA ALA A 43 -15.54 -30.87 28.38
C ALA A 43 -15.30 -31.27 29.84
N ALA A 44 -14.67 -30.43 30.66
CA ALA A 44 -14.46 -30.66 32.08
C ALA A 44 -15.79 -30.98 32.79
N GLY A 45 -15.81 -32.04 33.58
CA GLY A 45 -17.01 -32.54 34.25
C GLY A 45 -18.03 -33.30 33.37
N ARG A 46 -17.90 -33.27 32.03
CA ARG A 46 -18.80 -33.98 31.11
C ARG A 46 -18.33 -35.42 30.87
N THR A 47 -19.28 -36.28 30.47
CA THR A 47 -18.99 -37.66 30.05
C THR A 47 -18.82 -37.71 28.53
N ILE A 48 -17.66 -38.19 28.07
CA ILE A 48 -17.35 -38.35 26.66
C ILE A 48 -17.16 -39.84 26.32
N LYS A 49 -17.41 -40.25 25.07
CA LYS A 49 -17.14 -41.62 24.62
C LYS A 49 -15.72 -41.74 24.09
N CYS A 50 -15.00 -42.79 24.52
CA CYS A 50 -13.69 -43.11 23.95
C CYS A 50 -13.84 -43.50 22.47
N ARG A 51 -12.98 -42.96 21.59
CA ARG A 51 -13.06 -43.22 20.14
C ARG A 51 -12.66 -44.66 19.79
N GLU A 52 -11.77 -45.27 20.58
CA GLU A 52 -11.23 -46.60 20.29
C GLU A 52 -12.15 -47.72 20.80
N CYS A 53 -12.64 -47.62 22.05
CA CYS A 53 -13.43 -48.69 22.66
C CYS A 53 -14.91 -48.33 22.89
N GLY A 54 -15.35 -47.12 22.55
CA GLY A 54 -16.74 -46.67 22.70
C GLY A 54 -17.21 -46.41 24.14
N ASN A 55 -16.43 -46.81 25.15
CA ASN A 55 -16.83 -46.69 26.55
C ASN A 55 -16.94 -45.22 27.02
N PRO A 56 -17.96 -44.87 27.81
CA PRO A 56 -18.08 -43.54 28.41
C PRO A 56 -17.01 -43.33 29.49
N MET A 57 -16.42 -42.15 29.51
CA MET A 57 -15.42 -41.71 30.48
C MET A 57 -15.71 -40.28 30.92
N LYS A 58 -15.60 -40.00 32.22
CA LYS A 58 -15.86 -38.68 32.79
C LYS A 58 -14.57 -37.86 32.77
N VAL A 59 -14.62 -36.66 32.21
CA VAL A 59 -13.48 -35.74 32.20
C VAL A 59 -13.37 -35.12 33.61
N PRO A 60 -12.19 -35.15 34.26
CA PRO A 60 -11.98 -34.50 35.55
C PRO A 60 -12.31 -33.01 35.46
N ASN A 61 -12.96 -32.46 36.49
CA ASN A 61 -13.14 -31.02 36.60
C ASN A 61 -11.92 -30.46 37.34
N PRO A 62 -11.01 -29.70 36.69
CA PRO A 62 -9.93 -29.06 37.42
C PRO A 62 -10.55 -28.17 38.49
N LYS A 63 -10.02 -28.23 39.72
CA LYS A 63 -10.40 -27.23 40.72
C LYS A 63 -9.98 -25.87 40.16
N PRO A 64 -10.84 -24.84 40.21
CA PRO A 64 -10.40 -23.50 39.88
C PRO A 64 -9.15 -23.23 40.71
N VAL A 65 -8.08 -22.84 40.03
CA VAL A 65 -6.95 -22.23 40.73
C VAL A 65 -7.56 -20.95 41.28
N GLU A 66 -7.65 -20.87 42.61
CA GLU A 66 -7.94 -19.60 43.26
C GLU A 66 -6.72 -18.76 42.96
N ASP A 67 -6.84 -17.92 41.94
CA ASP A 67 -5.81 -16.97 41.61
C ASP A 67 -5.78 -15.98 42.78
N GLU A 68 -4.88 -16.25 43.73
CA GLU A 68 -4.44 -15.33 44.78
C GLU A 68 -3.72 -14.16 44.07
N TYR A 69 -4.47 -13.33 43.35
CA TYR A 69 -4.03 -12.00 42.97
C TYR A 69 -4.15 -11.16 44.24
N GLU A 70 -3.09 -11.18 45.04
CA GLU A 70 -2.81 -10.18 46.05
C GLU A 70 -2.72 -8.83 45.32
N TYR A 71 -3.85 -8.14 45.25
CA TYR A 71 -3.96 -6.78 44.75
C TYR A 71 -3.29 -5.91 45.81
N GLU A 72 -1.98 -5.68 45.72
CA GLU A 72 -1.32 -4.62 46.45
C GLU A 72 -1.89 -3.29 45.92
N GLU A 73 -2.96 -2.82 46.57
CA GLU A 73 -3.46 -1.45 46.49
C GLU A 73 -2.39 -0.52 47.07
N ASP A 74 -1.37 -0.20 46.28
CA ASP A 74 -0.47 0.92 46.54
C ASP A 74 -1.19 2.23 46.13
N TYR A 75 -2.17 2.62 46.95
CA TYR A 75 -2.69 3.98 47.00
C TYR A 75 -1.62 4.87 47.64
N GLY A 76 -0.65 5.28 46.81
CA GLY A 76 0.33 6.31 47.12
C GLY A 76 -0.28 7.71 47.00
N ASP A 77 -1.09 8.07 47.99
CA ASP A 77 -1.72 9.36 48.18
C ASP A 77 -0.71 10.41 48.68
N GLU A 78 0.26 10.86 47.88
CA GLU A 78 1.12 11.96 48.36
C GLU A 78 1.81 12.75 47.23
N TRP A 79 1.06 13.61 46.55
CA TRP A 79 1.67 14.82 45.97
C TRP A 79 0.86 16.03 46.41
N GLY A 80 1.38 16.64 47.48
CA GLY A 80 0.88 17.84 48.10
C GLY A 80 0.74 18.98 47.11
N SER A 81 -0.45 19.56 47.12
CA SER A 81 -0.62 20.98 46.94
C SER A 81 0.15 21.70 48.05
N GLU A 82 1.16 22.51 47.72
CA GLU A 82 1.44 23.78 48.39
C GLU A 82 2.63 24.50 47.72
N ASP A 83 2.34 25.71 47.28
CA ASP A 83 3.22 26.89 47.23
C ASP A 83 4.63 26.82 46.61
N ALA A 84 4.72 27.40 45.42
CA ALA A 84 5.75 28.36 44.99
C ALA A 84 5.21 29.00 43.67
N GLY A 85 4.77 30.27 43.60
CA GLY A 85 5.63 31.45 43.78
C GLY A 85 6.91 31.26 42.96
N ASP A 86 7.23 31.91 41.85
CA ASP A 86 7.33 33.35 41.60
C ASP A 86 7.66 33.48 40.08
N GLU A 87 7.06 34.42 39.36
CA GLU A 87 7.78 35.61 38.89
C GLU A 87 8.98 35.34 37.92
N TRP A 88 8.66 35.01 36.67
CA TRP A 88 9.52 35.33 35.50
C TRP A 88 8.59 35.80 34.38
N GLY A 89 8.43 37.09 34.07
CA GLY A 89 9.42 38.16 34.18
C GLY A 89 10.20 38.27 32.88
N SER A 90 9.54 38.87 31.88
CA SER A 90 10.09 39.64 30.77
C SER A 90 10.72 38.93 29.56
N ASP A 91 10.30 39.47 28.40
CA ASP A 91 11.16 39.87 27.28
C ASP A 91 11.43 38.84 26.17
N TYR A 92 10.43 38.66 25.30
CA TYR A 92 10.72 38.37 23.90
C TYR A 92 9.85 39.26 23.00
N GLY A 93 10.40 40.44 22.70
CA GLY A 93 10.79 40.75 21.32
C GLY A 93 9.68 40.61 20.29
N ASP A 94 8.88 41.66 20.22
CA ASP A 94 8.28 42.24 19.04
C ASP A 94 9.20 42.28 17.81
N GLU A 95 9.21 41.21 17.02
CA GLU A 95 9.61 41.26 15.60
C GLU A 95 8.42 40.85 14.73
N TYR A 96 7.39 41.70 14.73
CA TYR A 96 6.32 41.66 13.75
C TYR A 96 6.89 42.11 12.40
N GLY A 97 7.45 41.13 11.68
CA GLY A 97 7.74 41.26 10.26
C GLY A 97 6.47 41.64 9.50
N ASP A 98 6.57 42.76 8.80
CA ASP A 98 5.69 43.30 7.77
C ASP A 98 5.31 42.21 6.75
N TYR A 99 4.22 41.48 7.02
CA TYR A 99 3.58 40.64 6.04
C TYR A 99 2.62 41.52 5.25
N GLU A 100 3.07 41.91 4.06
CA GLU A 100 2.26 42.52 3.02
C GLU A 100 0.92 41.78 2.93
N GLU A 101 -0.14 42.50 3.29
CA GLU A 101 -1.53 42.07 3.20
C GLU A 101 -1.90 41.93 1.72
N GLU A 102 -1.51 40.80 1.09
CA GLU A 102 -2.01 40.41 -0.21
C GLU A 102 -3.53 40.25 -0.10
N ALA A 103 -4.23 41.29 -0.58
CA ALA A 103 -5.67 41.37 -0.63
C ALA A 103 -6.26 40.04 -1.09
N TYR A 104 -6.89 39.34 -0.14
CA TYR A 104 -7.65 38.13 -0.40
C TYR A 104 -8.77 38.46 -1.40
N GLU A 105 -8.51 38.20 -2.68
CA GLU A 105 -9.56 38.18 -3.70
C GLU A 105 -10.47 37.00 -3.37
N ALA A 106 -11.62 37.29 -2.76
CA ALA A 106 -12.66 36.30 -2.52
C ALA A 106 -12.92 35.50 -3.81
N PRO A 107 -12.86 34.16 -3.77
CA PRO A 107 -13.05 33.34 -4.97
C PRO A 107 -14.39 33.70 -5.61
N ARG A 108 -14.32 34.20 -6.86
CA ARG A 108 -15.50 34.60 -7.63
C ARG A 108 -16.51 33.47 -7.61
N ALA A 109 -17.73 33.77 -7.12
CA ALA A 109 -18.85 32.84 -7.08
C ALA A 109 -18.98 32.12 -8.42
N GLN A 110 -18.72 30.81 -8.43
CA GLN A 110 -18.90 30.01 -9.62
C GLN A 110 -20.38 30.03 -9.98
N LYS A 111 -20.70 30.65 -11.13
CA LYS A 111 -22.05 30.66 -11.68
C LYS A 111 -22.57 29.22 -11.75
N PRO A 112 -23.83 28.97 -11.36
CA PRO A 112 -24.41 27.64 -11.39
C PRO A 112 -24.30 27.06 -12.81
N ARG A 113 -23.56 25.96 -12.94
CA ARG A 113 -23.55 25.16 -14.17
C ARG A 113 -24.96 24.64 -14.39
N LYS A 114 -25.63 25.20 -15.39
CA LYS A 114 -26.94 24.73 -15.86
C LYS A 114 -26.84 23.23 -16.14
N ALA A 115 -27.74 22.47 -15.52
CA ALA A 115 -27.92 21.05 -15.72
C ALA A 115 -28.01 20.75 -17.22
N SER A 116 -27.07 19.95 -17.74
CA SER A 116 -27.15 19.40 -19.09
C SER A 116 -28.25 18.33 -19.08
N SER A 117 -29.45 18.77 -19.42
CA SER A 117 -30.62 17.93 -19.64
C SER A 117 -30.34 16.93 -20.77
N LYS A 118 -30.69 15.67 -20.49
CA LYS A 118 -30.95 14.59 -21.46
C LYS A 118 -31.60 15.13 -22.75
N GLY A 119 -30.85 15.13 -23.84
CA GLY A 119 -31.34 15.44 -25.19
C GLY A 119 -31.58 14.16 -25.98
N LYS A 120 -32.84 13.74 -26.01
CA LYS A 120 -33.40 12.64 -26.79
C LYS A 120 -33.27 12.93 -28.30
N LYS A 121 -33.08 11.85 -29.08
CA LYS A 121 -33.21 11.71 -30.53
C LYS A 121 -34.06 12.78 -31.25
N SER A 122 -33.55 13.30 -32.37
CA SER A 122 -34.38 13.59 -33.55
C SER A 122 -33.62 13.23 -34.83
N LYS A 123 -34.34 12.51 -35.70
CA LYS A 123 -33.98 12.23 -37.09
C LYS A 123 -34.33 13.46 -37.95
N ALA A 124 -33.78 13.44 -39.17
CA ALA A 124 -34.22 14.14 -40.38
C ALA A 124 -33.73 15.59 -40.57
N GLY A 125 -33.07 15.82 -41.70
CA GLY A 125 -32.60 17.15 -42.10
C GLY A 125 -31.81 17.15 -43.42
N LYS A 126 -32.40 16.56 -44.46
CA LYS A 126 -31.94 16.62 -45.86
C LYS A 126 -31.91 18.09 -46.31
N LYS A 127 -30.73 18.68 -46.55
CA LYS A 127 -30.60 19.88 -47.39
C LYS A 127 -29.41 19.76 -48.33
N SER A 128 -29.77 19.66 -49.61
CA SER A 128 -28.96 19.82 -50.79
C SER A 128 -28.31 21.21 -50.82
N GLY A 129 -27.00 21.25 -50.60
CA GLY A 129 -26.14 22.41 -50.82
C GLY A 129 -25.44 22.27 -52.18
N LYS A 130 -25.74 23.23 -53.04
CA LYS A 130 -25.42 23.31 -54.47
C LYS A 130 -23.91 23.45 -54.72
N ALA A 131 -23.47 22.75 -55.75
CA ALA A 131 -22.15 22.71 -56.36
C ALA A 131 -21.38 24.05 -56.42
N GLU A 132 -20.13 24.02 -55.96
CA GLU A 132 -19.07 24.89 -56.48
C GLU A 132 -17.93 24.00 -57.03
N LYS A 133 -17.79 24.01 -58.36
CA LYS A 133 -16.75 23.29 -59.11
C LYS A 133 -15.40 23.97 -58.88
N LYS A 134 -14.66 23.60 -57.82
CA LYS A 134 -13.21 23.79 -57.80
C LYS A 134 -12.54 22.69 -58.62
N LYS A 135 -11.84 23.10 -59.67
CA LYS A 135 -11.04 22.25 -60.56
C LYS A 135 -10.04 21.45 -59.73
N LYS A 136 -10.30 20.15 -59.55
CA LYS A 136 -9.39 19.20 -58.94
C LYS A 136 -8.20 19.00 -59.87
N SER A 137 -7.02 19.41 -59.43
CA SER A 137 -5.75 18.89 -59.95
C SER A 137 -5.78 17.37 -59.79
N LYS A 138 -5.72 16.64 -60.90
CA LYS A 138 -5.51 15.19 -60.93
C LYS A 138 -4.08 14.90 -60.46
N GLY A 139 -3.83 15.03 -59.16
CA GLY A 139 -2.70 14.39 -58.52
C GLY A 139 -3.05 12.92 -58.35
N ASN A 140 -2.29 12.03 -58.96
CA ASN A 140 -2.33 10.59 -58.67
C ASN A 140 -1.93 10.38 -57.20
N SER A 141 -2.87 10.58 -56.27
CA SER A 141 -2.73 10.06 -54.92
C SER A 141 -2.95 8.56 -55.04
N ILE A 142 -1.85 7.80 -55.17
CA ILE A 142 -1.85 6.35 -55.01
C ILE A 142 -2.47 6.11 -53.62
N PRO A 143 -3.67 5.51 -53.53
CA PRO A 143 -4.21 5.17 -52.23
C PRO A 143 -3.31 4.05 -51.70
N LEU A 144 -2.40 4.40 -50.79
CA LEU A 144 -1.72 3.44 -49.94
C LEU A 144 -2.81 2.78 -49.08
N ALA A 145 -3.44 1.74 -49.61
CA ALA A 145 -4.32 0.86 -48.86
C ALA A 145 -3.42 -0.02 -47.99
N TRP A 146 -3.07 0.47 -46.80
CA TRP A 146 -2.35 -0.33 -45.81
C TRP A 146 -3.29 -1.43 -45.32
N ASN A 147 -3.17 -2.62 -45.91
CA ASN A 147 -3.75 -3.83 -45.35
C ASN A 147 -2.91 -4.25 -44.15
N PHE A 148 -3.01 -3.49 -43.06
CA PHE A 148 -2.41 -3.90 -41.79
C PHE A 148 -3.07 -5.19 -41.32
N ASN A 149 -2.37 -6.31 -41.54
CA ASN A 149 -2.70 -7.53 -40.84
C ASN A 149 -2.65 -7.23 -39.34
N ARG A 150 -3.76 -7.48 -38.64
CA ARG A 150 -3.91 -7.22 -37.20
C ARG A 150 -2.79 -7.86 -36.38
N ILE A 151 -2.25 -8.98 -36.87
CA ILE A 151 -1.14 -9.70 -36.25
C ILE A 151 0.14 -8.85 -36.26
N ASN A 152 0.50 -8.22 -37.37
CA ASN A 152 1.71 -7.39 -37.45
C ASN A 152 1.58 -6.15 -36.57
N LEU A 153 0.40 -5.54 -36.56
CA LEU A 153 0.12 -4.41 -35.67
C LEU A 153 0.27 -4.81 -34.20
N ALA A 154 -0.20 -6.02 -33.83
CA ALA A 154 -0.04 -6.55 -32.48
C ALA A 154 1.43 -6.80 -32.12
N LEU A 155 2.23 -7.37 -33.03
CA LEU A 155 3.68 -7.58 -32.80
C LEU A 155 4.42 -6.27 -32.58
N VAL A 156 4.15 -5.27 -33.41
CA VAL A 156 4.72 -3.92 -33.26
C VAL A 156 4.29 -3.29 -31.93
N ALA A 157 3.01 -3.41 -31.56
CA ALA A 157 2.50 -2.91 -30.28
C ALA A 157 3.19 -3.58 -29.07
N ILE A 158 3.40 -4.90 -29.11
CA ILE A 158 4.16 -5.63 -28.08
C ILE A 158 5.60 -5.12 -28.02
N GLY A 159 6.25 -4.92 -29.17
CA GLY A 159 7.58 -4.34 -29.25
C GLY A 159 7.68 -2.96 -28.59
N CYS A 160 6.70 -2.08 -28.83
CA CYS A 160 6.60 -0.76 -28.18
C CYS A 160 6.44 -0.87 -26.66
N VAL A 161 5.59 -1.78 -26.18
CA VAL A 161 5.37 -1.98 -24.74
C VAL A 161 6.65 -2.48 -24.06
N LEU A 162 7.34 -3.47 -24.66
CA LEU A 162 8.60 -3.98 -24.14
C LEU A 162 9.70 -2.91 -24.12
N TYR A 163 9.77 -2.07 -25.16
CA TYR A 163 10.70 -0.94 -25.20
C TYR A 163 10.43 0.02 -24.04
N PHE A 164 9.16 0.39 -23.85
CA PHE A 164 8.75 1.31 -22.79
C PHE A 164 9.08 0.76 -21.39
N VAL A 165 8.77 -0.51 -21.12
CA VAL A 165 9.13 -1.20 -19.88
C VAL A 165 10.65 -1.25 -19.70
N GLY A 166 11.40 -1.56 -20.77
CA GLY A 166 12.86 -1.56 -20.75
C GLY A 166 13.46 -0.20 -20.38
N VAL A 167 12.90 0.90 -20.89
CA VAL A 167 13.32 2.27 -20.52
C VAL A 167 12.99 2.59 -19.07
N GLN A 168 11.83 2.19 -18.56
CA GLN A 168 11.48 2.40 -17.15
C GLN A 168 12.42 1.63 -16.21
N GLU A 169 12.67 0.35 -16.50
CA GLU A 169 13.59 -0.49 -15.73
C GLU A 169 15.04 -0.01 -15.83
N ALA A 170 15.47 0.50 -16.99
CA ALA A 170 16.78 1.11 -17.14
C ALA A 170 16.92 2.39 -16.29
N ARG A 171 15.87 3.21 -16.22
CA ARG A 171 15.85 4.41 -15.35
C ARG A 171 15.89 4.02 -13.87
N LEU A 172 15.15 2.98 -13.46
CA LEU A 172 15.22 2.39 -12.12
C LEU A 172 16.63 1.89 -11.80
N ALA A 173 17.20 1.06 -12.67
CA ALA A 173 18.54 0.54 -12.50
C ALA A 173 19.61 1.65 -12.47
N SER A 174 19.44 2.74 -13.23
CA SER A 174 20.41 3.84 -13.24
C SER A 174 20.46 4.66 -11.94
N ARG A 175 19.39 4.63 -11.14
CA ARG A 175 19.31 5.31 -9.84
C ARG A 175 19.46 4.35 -8.66
N ALA A 176 19.35 3.05 -8.89
CA ALA A 176 19.59 2.05 -7.87
C ALA A 176 21.08 1.69 -7.83
N ASN A 177 21.63 1.59 -6.63
CA ASN A 177 22.93 0.93 -6.44
C ASN A 177 22.70 -0.56 -6.22
N SER A 178 23.72 -1.40 -6.48
CA SER A 178 23.62 -2.84 -6.24
C SER A 178 23.53 -3.18 -4.75
N GLN A 179 24.07 -2.31 -3.89
CA GLN A 179 23.98 -2.43 -2.45
C GLN A 179 22.90 -1.50 -1.90
N PRO A 180 22.00 -1.99 -1.04
CA PRO A 180 20.99 -1.15 -0.42
C PRO A 180 21.63 -0.16 0.55
N GLN A 181 21.17 1.09 0.53
CA GLN A 181 21.62 2.12 1.47
C GLN A 181 20.80 2.03 2.76
N GLN A 182 21.46 1.89 3.91
CA GLN A 182 20.80 1.98 5.20
C GLN A 182 20.38 3.41 5.50
N ILE A 183 19.09 3.65 5.75
CA ILE A 183 18.57 4.96 6.09
C ILE A 183 17.36 4.83 7.03
N THR A 184 17.29 5.68 8.05
CA THR A 184 16.11 5.76 8.91
C THR A 184 15.02 6.59 8.21
N LEU A 185 13.75 6.32 8.50
CA LEU A 185 12.65 7.11 7.93
C LEU A 185 12.76 8.60 8.30
N ALA A 186 13.18 8.92 9.52
CA ALA A 186 13.42 10.31 9.93
C ALA A 186 14.45 11.00 9.04
N ASN A 187 15.57 10.32 8.73
CA ASN A 187 16.62 10.84 7.86
C ASN A 187 16.16 10.93 6.40
N LEU A 188 15.37 9.96 5.93
CA LEU A 188 14.81 9.99 4.59
C LEU A 188 13.93 11.23 4.38
N LEU A 189 13.08 11.54 5.36
CA LEU A 189 12.21 12.71 5.31
C LEU A 189 12.95 14.05 5.41
N LYS A 190 14.12 14.07 6.06
CA LYS A 190 14.94 15.28 6.24
C LYS A 190 15.87 15.55 5.05
N SER A 191 16.59 14.53 4.58
CA SER A 191 17.74 14.69 3.69
C SER A 191 17.49 14.28 2.24
N ARG A 192 16.31 13.72 1.91
CA ARG A 192 16.03 13.03 0.64
C ARG A 192 16.98 11.84 0.40
N PRO A 193 16.63 10.89 -0.46
CA PRO A 193 17.45 9.68 -0.70
C PRO A 193 18.78 9.90 -1.46
N GLY A 194 19.20 11.15 -1.72
CA GLY A 194 20.52 11.44 -2.31
C GLY A 194 20.80 10.83 -3.69
N GLY A 195 19.77 10.37 -4.40
CA GLY A 195 19.89 9.68 -5.69
C GLY A 195 19.89 8.16 -5.61
N HIS A 196 19.91 7.57 -4.40
CA HIS A 196 19.85 6.13 -4.18
C HIS A 196 18.44 5.70 -3.80
N ILE A 197 17.79 4.96 -4.70
CA ILE A 197 16.39 4.53 -4.46
C ILE A 197 16.26 3.14 -3.82
N TYR A 198 17.35 2.36 -3.77
CA TYR A 198 17.37 1.04 -3.16
C TYR A 198 17.85 1.13 -1.72
N LEU A 199 16.96 0.92 -0.77
CA LEU A 199 17.16 1.28 0.63
C LEU A 199 16.90 0.09 1.55
N ASP A 200 17.60 0.12 2.68
CA ASP A 200 17.28 -0.67 3.87
C ASP A 200 16.70 0.31 4.90
N LEU A 201 15.36 0.37 4.95
CA LEU A 201 14.62 1.40 5.68
C LEU A 201 14.36 0.94 7.11
N SER A 202 14.76 1.75 8.09
CA SER A 202 14.53 1.46 9.52
C SER A 202 13.87 2.62 10.25
N GLY A 203 13.49 2.39 11.50
CA GLY A 203 13.03 3.45 12.40
C GLY A 203 11.68 4.01 12.02
N PHE A 204 10.72 3.13 11.67
CA PHE A 204 9.36 3.53 11.32
C PHE A 204 8.30 2.70 12.05
N VAL A 205 7.13 3.30 12.20
CA VAL A 205 5.91 2.66 12.73
C VAL A 205 4.81 2.76 11.68
N LEU A 206 4.11 1.65 11.46
CA LEU A 206 2.94 1.61 10.58
C LEU A 206 1.72 2.19 11.29
N ARG A 207 0.90 2.97 10.56
CA ARG A 207 -0.41 3.45 11.06
C ARG A 207 -1.50 2.38 10.84
N ASP A 208 -2.57 2.45 11.63
CA ASP A 208 -3.69 1.49 11.58
C ASP A 208 -4.56 1.58 10.31
N ASN A 209 -4.44 2.67 9.55
CA ASN A 209 -5.25 2.95 8.37
C ASN A 209 -4.71 2.28 7.10
N LEU A 210 -4.63 0.95 7.13
CA LEU A 210 -4.29 0.07 6.01
C LEU A 210 -5.29 0.23 4.84
N VAL A 211 -4.77 0.35 3.62
CA VAL A 211 -5.52 0.19 2.37
C VAL A 211 -5.01 -1.05 1.64
N TYR A 212 -5.91 -1.86 1.07
CA TYR A 212 -5.51 -3.09 0.37
C TYR A 212 -6.37 -3.39 -0.85
N GLU A 213 -5.79 -4.14 -1.78
CA GLU A 213 -6.47 -4.84 -2.88
C GLU A 213 -6.54 -6.33 -2.55
N ALA A 214 -7.70 -6.95 -2.80
CA ALA A 214 -7.90 -8.39 -2.67
C ALA A 214 -8.76 -8.91 -3.82
N LYS A 215 -8.55 -10.18 -4.23
CA LYS A 215 -9.35 -10.82 -5.29
C LYS A 215 -10.81 -11.05 -4.88
N SER A 216 -11.06 -11.17 -3.58
CA SER A 216 -12.38 -11.34 -2.99
C SER A 216 -12.42 -10.68 -1.61
N ASN A 217 -13.62 -10.37 -1.12
CA ASN A 217 -13.81 -9.62 0.14
C ASN A 217 -13.25 -10.31 1.40
N ALA A 218 -13.04 -11.62 1.34
CA ALA A 218 -12.46 -12.41 2.43
C ALA A 218 -11.19 -13.17 1.97
N GLY A 219 -10.63 -12.79 0.82
CA GLY A 219 -9.43 -13.41 0.27
C GLY A 219 -8.14 -12.76 0.78
N PRO A 220 -6.99 -13.40 0.53
CA PRO A 220 -5.68 -12.80 0.84
C PRO A 220 -5.49 -11.48 0.09
N TYR A 221 -4.72 -10.58 0.70
CA TYR A 221 -4.31 -9.35 0.06
C TYR A 221 -3.42 -9.66 -1.14
N THR A 222 -3.66 -8.97 -2.24
CA THR A 222 -2.79 -8.99 -3.42
C THR A 222 -1.82 -7.81 -3.43
N LYS A 223 -2.21 -6.72 -2.77
CA LYS A 223 -1.41 -5.50 -2.65
C LYS A 223 -1.89 -4.72 -1.44
N ILE A 224 -0.95 -4.18 -0.68
CA ILE A 224 -1.23 -3.36 0.48
C ILE A 224 -0.50 -2.02 0.40
N TRP A 225 -1.11 -1.01 1.01
CA TRP A 225 -0.53 0.30 1.23
C TRP A 225 -0.77 0.69 2.68
N VAL A 226 0.33 0.84 3.42
CA VAL A 226 0.29 1.16 4.85
C VAL A 226 1.01 2.49 5.06
N PRO A 227 0.35 3.53 5.57
CA PRO A 227 1.04 4.75 5.96
C PRO A 227 2.08 4.45 7.04
N ALA A 228 3.23 5.10 6.96
CA ALA A 228 4.30 4.95 7.95
C ALA A 228 4.81 6.30 8.44
N ASP A 229 5.06 6.39 9.73
CA ASP A 229 5.65 7.54 10.39
C ASP A 229 7.04 7.22 10.94
N PRO A 230 7.95 8.20 11.01
CA PRO A 230 9.22 8.00 11.68
C PRO A 230 8.98 7.72 13.16
N ILE A 231 9.76 6.81 13.74
CA ILE A 231 9.88 6.71 15.19
C ILE A 231 10.50 8.03 15.64
N GLY A 232 9.73 8.84 16.37
CA GLY A 232 10.25 10.09 16.94
C GLY A 232 11.44 9.81 17.86
N GLN A 233 12.29 10.80 18.14
CA GLN A 233 13.40 10.64 19.09
C GLN A 233 12.93 10.20 20.50
N GLN A 234 11.68 10.48 20.86
CA GLN A 234 11.07 10.00 22.11
C GLN A 234 10.70 8.50 22.09
N GLY A 235 10.70 7.87 20.91
CA GLY A 235 10.31 6.49 20.69
C GLY A 235 11.33 5.45 21.16
N GLU A 236 12.61 5.83 21.32
CA GLU A 236 13.64 4.91 21.84
C GLU A 236 13.45 4.55 23.33
N THR A 237 12.70 5.37 24.07
CA THR A 237 12.36 5.14 25.49
C THR A 237 10.95 4.63 25.70
N LEU A 238 10.28 4.13 24.66
CA LEU A 238 8.97 3.52 24.83
C LEU A 238 9.12 2.19 25.55
N LEU A 239 8.82 2.22 26.86
CA LEU A 239 8.60 1.03 27.65
C LEU A 239 7.59 0.12 26.93
N PRO A 240 7.82 -1.20 26.92
CA PRO A 240 6.91 -2.14 26.29
C PRO A 240 5.50 -1.97 26.86
N GLY A 241 4.54 -1.63 26.00
CA GLY A 241 3.12 -1.46 26.37
C GLY A 241 2.58 -0.03 26.35
N VAL A 242 3.41 1.00 26.16
CA VAL A 242 2.91 2.38 26.02
C VAL A 242 2.41 2.60 24.58
N PRO A 243 1.13 2.97 24.37
CA PRO A 243 0.61 3.27 23.04
C PRO A 243 1.34 4.49 22.46
N ILE A 244 1.98 4.31 21.32
CA ILE A 244 2.67 5.39 20.61
C ILE A 244 1.60 6.38 20.13
N PRO A 245 1.68 7.67 20.52
CA PRO A 245 0.74 8.67 20.02
C PRO A 245 0.88 8.76 18.50
N MET A 246 -0.14 8.29 17.78
CA MET A 246 -0.14 8.36 16.33
C MET A 246 -0.23 9.82 15.90
N THR A 247 0.72 10.27 15.09
CA THR A 247 0.72 11.65 14.60
C THR A 247 -0.46 11.84 13.66
N SER A 248 -1.37 12.77 13.97
CA SER A 248 -2.54 13.09 13.11
C SER A 248 -2.18 13.91 11.86
N GLY A 249 -0.91 13.90 11.45
CA GLY A 249 -0.38 14.71 10.35
C GLY A 249 -0.57 14.10 8.96
N PRO A 250 -0.31 14.90 7.91
CA PRO A 250 -0.30 14.41 6.52
C PRO A 250 0.72 13.28 6.34
N ILE A 251 0.35 12.28 5.54
CA ILE A 251 1.17 11.09 5.32
C ILE A 251 2.33 11.44 4.40
N LYS A 252 3.56 11.23 4.88
CA LYS A 252 4.79 11.52 4.13
C LYS A 252 5.40 10.28 3.46
N LEU A 253 5.16 9.08 4.02
CA LEU A 253 5.60 7.81 3.47
C LEU A 253 4.45 6.79 3.48
N ILE A 254 4.35 6.03 2.39
CA ILE A 254 3.50 4.86 2.27
C ILE A 254 4.37 3.65 1.97
N ILE A 255 4.20 2.60 2.76
CA ILE A 255 4.79 1.29 2.50
C ILE A 255 3.83 0.50 1.63
N LYS A 256 4.30 0.16 0.43
CA LYS A 256 3.62 -0.69 -0.53
C LYS A 256 4.21 -2.09 -0.45
N SER A 257 3.37 -3.11 -0.46
CA SER A 257 3.83 -4.50 -0.52
C SER A 257 2.86 -5.36 -1.32
N THR A 258 3.40 -6.30 -2.10
CA THR A 258 2.63 -7.34 -2.82
C THR A 258 2.80 -8.73 -2.22
N ASP A 259 3.81 -8.90 -1.35
CA ASP A 259 4.18 -10.20 -0.78
C ASP A 259 3.48 -10.46 0.54
N HIS A 260 2.89 -9.42 1.14
CA HIS A 260 2.19 -9.49 2.41
C HIS A 260 0.68 -9.59 2.15
N SER A 261 0.14 -10.76 2.47
CA SER A 261 -1.18 -11.24 2.11
C SER A 261 -2.14 -11.36 3.30
N SER A 262 -1.64 -11.19 4.52
CA SER A 262 -2.39 -11.35 5.77
C SER A 262 -2.02 -10.32 6.84
N ASP A 263 -2.91 -10.09 7.81
CA ASP A 263 -2.67 -9.18 8.93
C ASP A 263 -1.47 -9.59 9.78
N VAL A 264 -1.20 -10.90 9.90
CA VAL A 264 -0.05 -11.44 10.66
C VAL A 264 1.26 -11.03 9.99
N GLU A 265 1.34 -11.10 8.67
CA GLU A 265 2.51 -10.67 7.91
C GLU A 265 2.71 -9.15 8.03
N ILE A 266 1.62 -8.37 8.01
CA ILE A 266 1.68 -6.91 8.21
C ILE A 266 2.18 -6.57 9.63
N ALA A 267 1.74 -7.31 10.63
CA ALA A 267 2.25 -7.15 12.00
C ALA A 267 3.73 -7.49 12.10
N ALA A 268 4.19 -8.55 11.41
CA ALA A 268 5.62 -8.89 11.34
C ALA A 268 6.43 -7.77 10.66
N LEU A 269 5.91 -7.21 9.57
CA LEU A 269 6.52 -6.06 8.88
C LEU A 269 6.61 -4.83 9.78
N ALA A 270 5.57 -4.55 10.59
CA ALA A 270 5.57 -3.47 11.56
C ALA A 270 6.68 -3.68 12.62
N MET A 271 6.82 -4.90 13.11
CA MET A 271 7.86 -5.25 14.10
C MET A 271 9.28 -5.15 13.51
N GLU A 272 9.45 -5.52 12.23
CA GLU A 272 10.73 -5.39 11.51
C GLU A 272 11.09 -3.91 11.28
N GLY A 273 10.10 -3.05 10.98
CA GLY A 273 10.31 -1.62 10.83
C GLY A 273 10.76 -0.89 12.11
N VAL A 274 10.36 -1.41 13.27
CA VAL A 274 10.73 -0.88 14.60
C VAL A 274 12.08 -1.43 15.06
N ASN A 275 12.26 -2.75 15.02
CA ASN A 275 13.42 -3.41 15.63
C ASN A 275 14.56 -3.71 14.65
N GLY A 276 14.34 -3.50 13.35
CA GLY A 276 15.27 -3.87 12.30
C GLY A 276 15.22 -2.91 11.12
N SER A 277 15.46 -3.46 9.93
CA SER A 277 15.43 -2.70 8.69
C SER A 277 14.73 -3.53 7.61
N VAL A 278 13.85 -2.86 6.88
CA VAL A 278 13.08 -3.46 5.80
C VAL A 278 13.68 -3.04 4.48
N ARG A 279 14.07 -4.03 3.68
CA ARG A 279 14.64 -3.79 2.36
C ARG A 279 13.57 -3.54 1.30
N GLY A 280 13.82 -2.57 0.43
CA GLY A 280 12.92 -2.24 -0.65
C GLY A 280 13.40 -1.08 -1.51
N MET A 281 12.49 -0.55 -2.33
CA MET A 281 12.80 0.51 -3.29
C MET A 281 11.82 1.67 -3.21
N LEU A 282 12.32 2.91 -3.30
CA LEU A 282 11.49 4.09 -3.50
C LEU A 282 11.03 4.20 -4.96
N VAL A 283 9.73 4.06 -5.17
CA VAL A 283 9.14 3.97 -6.52
C VAL A 283 8.73 5.35 -7.07
N ASN A 284 8.29 6.27 -6.19
CA ASN A 284 7.73 7.56 -6.63
C ASN A 284 8.74 8.47 -7.35
N GLU A 285 10.04 8.22 -7.22
CA GLU A 285 11.08 8.97 -7.94
C GLU A 285 11.08 8.72 -9.46
N ILE A 286 10.43 7.64 -9.91
CA ILE A 286 10.47 7.20 -11.31
C ILE A 286 9.08 6.88 -11.85
N GLU A 287 8.22 6.29 -11.02
CA GLU A 287 6.85 5.97 -11.38
C GLU A 287 5.90 6.66 -10.40
N SER A 288 5.14 7.62 -10.91
CA SER A 288 4.06 8.22 -10.15
C SER A 288 2.98 7.19 -9.88
N MET A 289 2.37 7.26 -8.70
CA MET A 289 1.26 6.40 -8.29
C MET A 289 0.17 6.34 -9.38
N GLY A 290 -0.32 5.12 -9.67
CA GLY A 290 -1.36 4.93 -10.68
C GLY A 290 -2.61 5.74 -10.35
N GLY A 291 -3.30 6.24 -11.37
CA GLY A 291 -4.49 7.11 -11.16
C GLY A 291 -5.63 6.44 -10.40
N GLU A 292 -5.74 5.11 -10.44
CA GLU A 292 -6.70 4.35 -9.64
C GLU A 292 -6.22 4.20 -8.19
N GLU A 293 -4.98 3.76 -7.98
CA GLU A 293 -4.35 3.64 -6.65
C GLU A 293 -4.39 4.96 -5.88
N LYS A 294 -4.10 6.07 -6.56
CA LYS A 294 -4.19 7.42 -6.00
C LYS A 294 -5.60 7.77 -5.55
N LYS A 295 -6.64 7.43 -6.33
CA LYS A 295 -8.03 7.67 -5.93
C LYS A 295 -8.43 6.83 -4.73
N LEU A 296 -7.96 5.58 -4.67
CA LEU A 296 -8.20 4.67 -3.54
C LEU A 296 -7.62 5.28 -2.25
N LEU A 297 -6.34 5.68 -2.30
CA LEU A 297 -5.67 6.26 -1.15
C LEU A 297 -6.21 7.64 -0.76
N GLN A 298 -6.59 8.48 -1.72
CA GLN A 298 -7.27 9.76 -1.44
C GLN A 298 -8.62 9.60 -0.75
N THR A 299 -9.32 8.50 -1.00
CA THR A 299 -10.60 8.22 -0.34
C THR A 299 -10.39 7.89 1.14
N SER A 300 -9.36 7.11 1.46
CA SER A 300 -9.02 6.69 2.83
C SER A 300 -8.27 7.76 3.63
N HIS A 301 -7.46 8.59 2.97
CA HIS A 301 -6.63 9.62 3.63
C HIS A 301 -6.90 11.01 3.04
N ARG A 302 -8.00 11.61 3.48
CA ARG A 302 -8.39 12.96 3.06
C ARG A 302 -7.32 13.98 3.49
N GLY A 303 -6.99 14.91 2.59
CA GLY A 303 -6.02 15.98 2.84
C GLY A 303 -4.56 15.61 2.62
N THR A 304 -4.24 14.34 2.31
CA THR A 304 -2.86 13.94 1.96
C THR A 304 -2.58 14.23 0.48
N ASN A 305 -1.45 14.89 0.20
CA ASN A 305 -0.94 15.05 -1.15
C ASN A 305 -0.02 13.88 -1.52
N PHE A 306 -0.53 12.94 -2.33
CA PHE A 306 0.20 11.75 -2.76
C PHE A 306 1.28 12.02 -3.82
N ASP A 307 1.26 13.19 -4.48
CA ASP A 307 2.31 13.55 -5.44
C ASP A 307 3.65 13.85 -4.73
N THR A 308 3.57 14.27 -3.46
CA THR A 308 4.73 14.57 -2.61
C THR A 308 5.06 13.44 -1.63
N CYS A 309 4.29 12.36 -1.64
CA CYS A 309 4.45 11.25 -0.69
C CYS A 309 5.49 10.26 -1.20
N TYR A 310 6.37 9.77 -0.33
CA TYR A 310 7.27 8.69 -0.69
C TYR A 310 6.52 7.36 -0.73
N ILE A 311 6.76 6.57 -1.78
CA ILE A 311 6.21 5.22 -1.91
C ILE A 311 7.37 4.25 -1.83
N PHE A 312 7.44 3.48 -0.75
CA PHE A 312 8.47 2.48 -0.53
C PHE A 312 7.90 1.09 -0.76
N GLU A 313 8.38 0.39 -1.78
CA GLU A 313 7.93 -0.95 -2.13
C GLU A 313 8.85 -2.01 -1.52
N VAL A 314 8.30 -2.76 -0.56
CA VAL A 314 9.02 -3.79 0.21
C VAL A 314 9.39 -4.95 -0.70
N GLY A 315 10.61 -5.47 -0.54
CA GLY A 315 11.10 -6.63 -1.30
C GLY A 315 11.44 -6.35 -2.76
N ARG A 316 11.21 -5.13 -3.26
CA ARG A 316 11.55 -4.77 -4.64
C ARG A 316 13.06 -4.56 -4.78
N GLU A 317 13.66 -5.37 -5.63
CA GLU A 317 15.07 -5.28 -6.01
C GLU A 317 15.24 -4.59 -7.37
N PRO A 318 16.37 -3.91 -7.63
CA PRO A 318 16.66 -3.40 -8.96
C PRO A 318 16.75 -4.54 -9.97
N SER A 319 16.06 -4.39 -11.11
CA SER A 319 16.20 -5.35 -12.20
C SER A 319 17.66 -5.45 -12.62
N GLY A 320 18.23 -6.65 -12.56
CA GLY A 320 19.59 -6.88 -13.03
C GLY A 320 19.75 -6.50 -14.50
N ALA A 321 20.98 -6.09 -14.88
CA ALA A 321 21.28 -5.62 -16.24
C ALA A 321 20.83 -6.60 -17.34
N ILE A 322 20.89 -7.91 -17.07
CA ILE A 322 20.46 -8.97 -17.99
C ILE A 322 18.97 -8.85 -18.34
N LYS A 323 18.11 -8.57 -17.35
CA LYS A 323 16.67 -8.43 -17.56
C LYS A 323 16.34 -7.18 -18.39
N VAL A 324 17.05 -6.08 -18.12
CA VAL A 324 16.93 -4.83 -18.90
C VAL A 324 17.34 -5.06 -20.35
N ILE A 325 18.49 -5.72 -20.58
CA ILE A 325 18.97 -6.08 -21.93
C ILE A 325 17.95 -6.99 -22.65
N ALA A 326 17.37 -7.96 -21.94
CA ALA A 326 16.36 -8.86 -22.51
C ALA A 326 15.11 -8.10 -23.00
N PHE A 327 14.65 -7.07 -22.27
CA PHE A 327 13.52 -6.24 -22.73
C PHE A 327 13.85 -5.47 -24.01
N PHE A 328 15.05 -4.90 -24.12
CA PHE A 328 15.48 -4.19 -25.33
C PHE A 328 15.67 -5.13 -26.52
N LEU A 329 16.32 -6.28 -26.32
CA LEU A 329 16.50 -7.28 -27.37
C LEU A 329 15.15 -7.84 -27.84
N GLY A 330 14.26 -8.17 -26.89
CA GLY A 330 12.90 -8.62 -27.21
C GLY A 330 12.14 -7.58 -28.04
N SER A 331 12.20 -6.31 -27.65
CA SER A 331 11.61 -5.21 -28.43
C SER A 331 12.13 -5.15 -29.86
N ILE A 332 13.46 -5.20 -30.06
CA ILE A 332 14.08 -5.20 -31.39
C ILE A 332 13.60 -6.38 -32.22
N VAL A 333 13.56 -7.59 -31.64
CA VAL A 333 13.07 -8.79 -32.34
C VAL A 333 11.63 -8.62 -32.81
N PHE A 334 10.73 -8.12 -31.95
CA PHE A 334 9.33 -7.90 -32.32
C PHE A 334 9.17 -6.82 -33.41
N PHE A 335 9.96 -5.75 -33.37
CA PHE A 335 9.97 -4.74 -34.43
C PHE A 335 10.50 -5.28 -35.76
N LEU A 336 11.57 -6.08 -35.74
CA LEU A 336 12.14 -6.68 -36.95
C LEU A 336 11.18 -7.71 -37.57
N LEU A 337 10.59 -8.59 -36.76
CA LEU A 337 9.62 -9.58 -37.25
C LEU A 337 8.35 -8.92 -37.78
N GLY A 338 7.78 -7.97 -37.02
CA GLY A 338 6.59 -7.24 -37.44
C GLY A 338 6.84 -6.38 -38.68
N GLY A 339 7.99 -5.70 -38.75
CA GLY A 339 8.39 -4.86 -39.88
C GLY A 339 8.73 -5.67 -41.12
N ALA A 340 9.52 -6.74 -41.00
CA ALA A 340 9.85 -7.62 -42.11
C ALA A 340 8.58 -8.25 -42.69
N TRP A 341 7.64 -8.72 -41.87
CA TRP A 341 6.39 -9.29 -42.36
C TRP A 341 5.57 -8.26 -43.16
N ILE A 342 5.53 -7.00 -42.71
CA ILE A 342 4.86 -5.91 -43.45
C ILE A 342 5.55 -5.70 -44.81
N LEU A 343 6.88 -5.76 -44.88
CA LEU A 343 7.63 -5.59 -46.12
C LEU A 343 7.46 -6.77 -47.09
N PHE A 344 7.52 -8.01 -46.59
CA PHE A 344 7.43 -9.21 -47.44
C PHE A 344 6.02 -9.48 -47.94
N VAL A 345 4.98 -9.28 -47.13
CA VAL A 345 3.60 -9.52 -47.58
C VAL A 345 3.14 -8.51 -48.62
N HIS A 346 3.67 -7.28 -48.60
CA HIS A 346 3.37 -6.29 -49.62
C HIS A 346 4.28 -6.37 -50.85
N ALA A 347 5.35 -7.18 -50.83
CA ALA A 347 6.24 -7.34 -51.99
C ALA A 347 5.66 -8.31 -53.04
N ASP A 348 4.73 -9.18 -52.64
CA ASP A 348 4.13 -10.21 -53.51
C ASP A 348 2.76 -9.79 -54.10
N GLU A 349 2.24 -8.60 -53.79
CA GLU A 349 1.01 -8.01 -54.38
C GLU A 349 1.31 -6.95 -55.45
#